data_AF-A0A437Q7J4-F1
#
_entry.id   AF-A0A437Q7J4-F1
#
_cell.length_a   1.000
_cell.length_b   1.000
_cell.length_c   1.000
_cell.angle_alpha   90.00
_cell.angle_beta   90.00
_cell.angle_gamma   90.00
#
_symmetry.space_group_name_H-M   'P 1'
#
loop_
_entity.id
_entity.type
_entity.pdbx_description
1 polymer ?
#
loop_
_entity_poly.entity_id
_entity_poly.type
_entity_poly.pdbx_seq_one_letter_code
_entity_poly.pdbx_strand_id
1 'polypeptide(L)'
;RQLNRLTGSRTQAKNRLHALTSKSMTLPMLIEDEQEGIDQLERRIKRLTQAALALIAGDDNLAAHFSHMTAAKGIGETSAIAILAELCVLPSTMKSSQV
;
A
#
# COMPACT_ATOMS: atom_id res chain seq x y z
N ARG A 1 -8.22 -0.37 3.51
CA ARG A 1 -8.76 -0.86 2.21
C ARG A 1 -8.30 -0.09 0.95
N GLN A 2 -8.41 1.24 0.87
CA GLN A 2 -8.07 1.99 -0.35
C GLN A 2 -6.58 1.89 -0.76
N LEU A 3 -5.67 1.94 0.22
CA LEU A 3 -4.22 1.81 -0.02
C LEU A 3 -3.87 0.49 -0.74
N ASN A 4 -4.42 -0.63 -0.27
CA ASN A 4 -4.23 -1.96 -0.88
C ASN A 4 -4.74 -2.00 -2.33
N ARG A 5 -5.87 -1.35 -2.64
CA ARG A 5 -6.40 -1.27 -4.00
C ARG A 5 -5.42 -0.54 -4.92
N LEU A 6 -4.90 0.60 -4.49
CA LEU A 6 -3.94 1.38 -5.28
C LEU A 6 -2.62 0.63 -5.49
N THR A 7 -2.10 -0.04 -4.46
CA THR A 7 -0.91 -0.87 -4.57
C THR A 7 -1.12 -2.02 -5.56
N GLY A 8 -2.28 -2.69 -5.52
CA GLY A 8 -2.67 -3.71 -6.49
C GLY A 8 -2.74 -3.17 -7.91
N SER A 9 -3.39 -2.02 -8.13
CA SER A 9 -3.44 -1.35 -9.44
C SER A 9 -2.05 -0.97 -9.95
N ARG A 10 -1.16 -0.48 -9.07
CA ARG A 10 0.23 -0.14 -9.45
C ARG A 10 0.99 -1.38 -9.90
N THR A 11 0.86 -2.51 -9.19
CA THR A 11 1.50 -3.77 -9.59
C THR A 11 0.99 -4.24 -10.94
N GLN A 12 -0.33 -4.17 -11.18
CA GLN A 12 -0.90 -4.52 -12.47
C GLN A 12 -0.38 -3.63 -13.60
N ALA A 13 -0.28 -2.31 -13.37
CA ALA A 13 0.25 -1.36 -14.35
C ALA A 13 1.73 -1.63 -14.67
N LYS A 14 2.57 -1.89 -13.65
CA LYS A 14 3.98 -2.29 -13.87
C LYS A 14 4.10 -3.57 -14.69
N ASN A 15 3.23 -4.55 -14.46
CA ASN A 15 3.21 -5.78 -15.24
C ASN A 15 2.79 -5.51 -16.70
N ARG A 16 1.82 -4.60 -16.93
CA ARG A 16 1.43 -4.19 -18.28
C ARG A 16 2.56 -3.47 -18.99
N LEU A 17 3.22 -2.52 -18.33
CA LEU A 17 4.39 -1.83 -18.87
C LEU A 17 5.50 -2.82 -19.26
N HIS A 18 5.76 -3.84 -18.44
CA HIS A 18 6.70 -4.90 -18.77
C HIS A 18 6.29 -5.67 -20.04
N ALA A 19 5.00 -5.99 -20.20
CA ALA A 19 4.50 -6.65 -21.40
C ALA A 19 4.56 -5.76 -22.65
N LEU A 20 4.29 -4.44 -22.51
CA LEU A 20 4.35 -3.45 -23.59
C LEU A 20 5.78 -3.26 -24.09
N THR A 21 6.74 -3.15 -23.17
CA THR A 21 8.17 -2.98 -23.47
C THR A 21 8.81 -4.25 -24.03
N SER A 22 8.25 -5.44 -23.76
CA SER A 22 8.75 -6.71 -24.30
C SER A 22 8.42 -6.96 -25.79
N LYS A 23 7.54 -6.15 -26.40
CA LYS A 23 7.11 -6.33 -27.80
C LYS A 23 7.77 -5.29 -28.71
N SER A 24 8.36 -5.75 -29.81
CA SER A 24 9.09 -4.91 -30.78
C SER A 24 8.23 -3.90 -31.55
N MET A 25 6.89 -4.04 -31.54
CA MET A 25 5.98 -3.23 -32.36
C MET A 25 5.06 -2.31 -31.53
N THR A 26 5.33 -2.18 -30.22
CA THR A 26 4.55 -1.31 -29.35
C THR A 26 4.84 0.16 -29.66
N LEU A 27 3.78 0.97 -29.80
CA LEU A 27 3.88 2.40 -29.98
C LEU A 27 4.50 3.07 -28.74
N PRO A 28 5.54 3.92 -28.88
CA PRO A 28 6.18 4.60 -27.74
C PRO A 28 5.18 5.39 -26.86
N MET A 29 4.19 6.04 -27.48
CA MET A 29 3.13 6.78 -26.79
C MET A 29 2.36 5.92 -25.77
N LEU A 30 2.15 4.62 -26.03
CA LEU A 30 1.46 3.73 -25.09
C LEU A 30 2.34 3.35 -23.89
N ILE A 31 3.66 3.28 -24.09
CA ILE A 31 4.63 3.02 -23.01
C ILE A 31 4.69 4.25 -22.10
N GLU A 32 4.73 5.44 -22.69
CA GLU A 32 4.71 6.72 -21.98
C GLU A 32 3.43 6.89 -21.15
N ASP A 33 2.25 6.64 -21.73
CA ASP A 33 0.96 6.72 -21.03
C ASP A 33 0.88 5.75 -19.83
N GLU A 34 1.31 4.50 -19.99
CA GLU A 34 1.30 3.53 -18.88
C GLU A 34 2.31 3.94 -17.78
N GLN A 35 3.45 4.53 -18.15
CA GLN A 35 4.42 5.06 -17.18
C GLN A 35 3.85 6.26 -16.40
N GLU A 36 3.20 7.20 -17.07
CA GLU A 36 2.53 8.33 -16.41
C GLU A 36 1.43 7.85 -15.44
N GLY A 37 0.68 6.83 -15.84
CA GLY A 37 -0.32 6.16 -15.00
C GLY A 37 0.29 5.56 -13.74
N ILE A 38 1.44 4.88 -13.85
CA ILE A 38 2.20 4.34 -12.71
C ILE A 38 2.62 5.48 -11.78
N ASP A 39 3.17 6.57 -12.31
CA ASP A 39 3.63 7.71 -11.52
C ASP A 39 2.48 8.40 -10.77
N GLN A 40 1.30 8.45 -11.39
CA GLN A 40 0.10 8.95 -10.71
C GLN A 40 -0.35 8.03 -9.57
N LEU A 41 -0.31 6.71 -9.76
CA LEU A 41 -0.62 5.74 -8.71
C LEU A 41 0.38 5.84 -7.55
N GLU A 42 1.67 5.99 -7.83
CA GLU A 42 2.71 6.15 -6.81
C GLU A 42 2.53 7.44 -6.00
N ARG A 43 2.24 8.57 -6.66
CA ARG A 43 1.91 9.83 -5.98
C ARG A 43 0.70 9.68 -5.05
N ARG A 44 -0.35 8.99 -5.49
CA ARG A 44 -1.55 8.75 -4.68
C ARG A 44 -1.27 7.85 -3.48
N ILE A 45 -0.50 6.78 -3.67
CA ILE A 45 -0.07 5.89 -2.58
C ILE A 45 0.72 6.70 -1.55
N LYS A 46 1.75 7.44 -1.98
CA LYS A 46 2.58 8.27 -1.09
C LYS A 46 1.73 9.25 -0.28
N ARG A 47 0.81 9.98 -0.92
CA ARG A 47 -0.07 10.93 -0.25
C ARG A 47 -0.94 10.27 0.83
N LEU A 48 -1.53 9.12 0.54
CA LEU A 48 -2.37 8.40 1.50
C LEU A 48 -1.55 7.79 2.64
N THR A 49 -0.37 7.24 2.33
CA THR A 49 0.57 6.74 3.34
C THR A 49 0.97 7.86 4.30
N GLN A 50 1.34 9.04 3.80
CA GLN A 50 1.70 10.18 4.63
C GLN A 50 0.54 10.65 5.52
N ALA A 51 -0.68 10.73 4.99
CA ALA A 51 -1.85 11.07 5.78
C ALA A 51 -2.11 10.04 6.88
N ALA A 52 -1.97 8.75 6.59
CA ALA A 52 -2.12 7.69 7.59
C ALA A 52 -1.03 7.76 8.67
N LEU A 53 0.23 7.99 8.30
CA LEU A 53 1.32 8.15 9.25
C LEU A 53 1.11 9.36 10.17
N ALA A 54 0.59 10.47 9.66
CA ALA A 54 0.26 11.64 10.47
C ALA A 54 -0.83 11.34 11.51
N LEU A 55 -1.85 10.55 11.13
CA LEU A 55 -2.90 10.10 12.07
C LEU A 55 -2.34 9.14 13.12
N ILE A 56 -1.49 8.20 12.72
CA ILE A 56 -0.84 7.24 13.63
C ILE A 56 0.06 7.96 14.63
N ALA A 57 0.82 8.97 14.18
CA ALA A 57 1.70 9.74 15.05
C ALA A 57 0.94 10.62 16.08
N GLY A 58 -0.35 10.88 15.84
CA GLY A 58 -1.20 11.63 16.77
C GLY A 58 -1.76 10.81 17.94
N ASP A 59 -1.52 9.50 17.97
CA ASP A 59 -2.00 8.58 19.00
C ASP A 59 -0.85 7.64 19.44
N ASP A 60 -0.43 7.76 20.70
CA ASP A 60 0.72 7.00 21.24
C ASP A 60 0.54 5.48 21.12
N ASN A 61 -0.69 5.00 21.24
CA ASN A 61 -1.00 3.59 21.17
C ASN A 61 -0.90 3.07 19.72
N LEU A 62 -1.44 3.83 18.76
CA LEU A 62 -1.27 3.51 17.34
C LEU A 62 0.19 3.59 16.91
N ALA A 63 0.93 4.59 17.38
CA ALA A 63 2.36 4.73 17.10
C ALA A 63 3.17 3.54 17.62
N ALA A 64 2.91 3.10 18.85
CA ALA A 64 3.55 1.92 19.43
C ALA A 64 3.23 0.65 18.61
N HIS A 65 1.94 0.39 18.33
CA HIS A 65 1.54 -0.75 17.51
C HIS A 65 2.19 -0.73 16.12
N PHE A 66 2.20 0.42 15.45
CA PHE A 66 2.83 0.57 14.14
C PHE A 66 4.33 0.27 14.19
N SER A 67 5.03 0.78 15.21
CA SER A 67 6.45 0.49 15.44
C SER A 67 6.70 -1.02 15.62
N HIS A 68 5.90 -1.70 16.46
CA HIS A 68 6.00 -3.14 16.66
C HIS A 68 5.76 -3.93 15.36
N MET A 69 4.79 -3.51 14.56
CA MET A 69 4.49 -4.18 13.27
C MET A 69 5.62 -4.01 12.26
N THR A 70 6.17 -2.81 12.13
CA THR A 70 7.26 -2.52 11.17
C THR A 70 8.60 -3.10 11.59
N ALA A 71 8.80 -3.41 12.88
CA ALA A 71 9.97 -4.14 13.36
C ALA A 71 10.00 -5.61 12.88
N ALA A 72 8.85 -6.19 12.53
CA ALA A 72 8.77 -7.55 12.02
C ALA A 72 9.31 -7.62 10.57
N LYS A 73 10.27 -8.53 10.34
CA LYS A 73 10.83 -8.76 9.01
C LYS A 73 9.72 -9.17 8.04
N GLY A 74 9.61 -8.44 6.92
CA GLY A 74 8.62 -8.70 5.87
C GLY A 74 7.36 -7.82 5.94
N ILE A 75 7.22 -6.97 6.95
CA ILE A 75 6.12 -5.99 7.03
C ILE A 75 6.64 -4.60 6.67
N GLY A 76 6.31 -4.14 5.46
CA GLY A 76 6.54 -2.75 5.05
C GLY A 76 5.44 -1.81 5.57
N GLU A 77 5.71 -0.50 5.59
CA GLU A 77 4.81 0.54 6.12
C GLU A 77 3.39 0.46 5.56
N THR A 78 3.24 0.29 4.25
CA THR A 78 1.93 0.18 3.57
C THR A 78 1.13 -1.01 4.11
N SER A 79 1.79 -2.14 4.34
CA SER A 79 1.17 -3.34 4.91
C SER A 79 0.84 -3.14 6.39
N ALA A 80 1.75 -2.54 7.16
CA ALA A 80 1.52 -2.22 8.57
C ALA A 80 0.31 -1.29 8.75
N ILE A 81 0.20 -0.22 7.97
CA ILE A 81 -0.95 0.69 7.96
C ILE A 81 -2.25 -0.07 7.63
N ALA A 82 -2.20 -0.93 6.60
CA ALA A 82 -3.38 -1.67 6.18
C ALA A 82 -3.88 -2.65 7.25
N ILE A 83 -2.97 -3.37 7.91
CA ILE A 83 -3.33 -4.32 8.98
C ILE A 83 -3.82 -3.54 10.21
N LEU A 84 -3.09 -2.51 10.64
CA LEU A 84 -3.48 -1.69 11.79
C LEU A 84 -4.89 -1.12 11.62
N ALA A 85 -5.22 -0.61 10.43
CA ALA A 85 -6.55 -0.10 10.13
C ALA A 85 -7.68 -1.15 10.24
N GLU A 86 -7.41 -2.43 9.93
CA GLU A 86 -8.39 -3.50 10.12
C GLU A 86 -8.42 -3.98 11.58
N LEU A 87 -7.32 -3.88 12.34
CA LEU A 87 -7.29 -4.23 13.77
C LEU A 87 -8.03 -3.20 14.63
N CYS A 88 -7.92 -1.91 14.32
CA CYS A 88 -8.57 -0.84 15.08
C CYS A 88 -10.10 -0.89 15.05
N VAL A 89 -10.71 -1.60 14.09
CA VAL A 89 -12.16 -1.76 14.00
C VAL A 89 -12.66 -3.02 14.72
N LEU A 90 -11.77 -3.87 15.24
CA LEU A 90 -12.15 -5.06 15.97
C LEU A 90 -12.56 -4.72 17.41
N PRO A 91 -13.54 -5.43 17.99
CA PRO A 91 -13.87 -5.28 19.40
C PRO A 91 -12.67 -5.63 20.30
N SER A 92 -12.41 -4.83 21.32
CA SER A 92 -11.36 -5.11 22.32
C SER A 92 -11.59 -6.39 23.12
N THR A 93 -12.84 -6.88 23.14
CA THR A 93 -13.25 -8.13 23.81
C THR A 93 -13.03 -9.36 22.94
N MET A 94 -12.55 -9.20 21.71
CA MET A 94 -12.32 -10.31 20.79
C MET A 94 -11.15 -11.16 21.30
N LYS A 95 -11.46 -12.36 21.80
CA LYS A 95 -10.47 -13.37 22.20
C LYS A 95 -10.06 -14.18 20.98
N SER A 96 -8.81 -14.66 20.95
CA SER A 96 -8.43 -15.63 19.94
C SER A 96 -9.26 -16.90 20.10
N SER A 97 -9.62 -17.53 18.98
CA SER A 97 -10.03 -18.93 18.98
C SER A 97 -8.78 -19.75 19.30
N GLN A 98 -8.43 -19.87 20.57
CA GLN A 98 -7.29 -20.69 20.98
C GLN A 98 -7.57 -22.14 20.57
N VAL A 99 -6.64 -22.70 19.78
CA VAL A 99 -6.52 -24.14 19.49
C VAL A 99 -5.36 -24.67 20.31
#